data_AF-A0A2J4XUH5-F1
#
_entry.id   AF-A0A2J4XUH5-F1
#
_cell.length_a   1.000
_cell.length_b   1.000
_cell.length_c   1.000
_cell.angle_alpha   90.00
_cell.angle_beta   90.00
_cell.angle_gamma   90.00
#
_symmetry.space_group_name_H-M   'P 1'
#
loop_
_entity.id
_entity.type
_entity.pdbx_description
1 polymer ?
#
loop_
_entity_poly.entity_id
_entity_poly.type
_entity_poly.pdbx_seq_one_letter_code
_entity_poly.pdbx_strand_id
1 'polypeptide(L)'
;FGVASHCRAVSGSFCDGRYNLACGEGEEVRKIAGTAQYWRPMAEGRGHVVLAHAVVLLDADLAAAHRAANDFEARLGSGREYRADKTVTLAELISEGADLLPRFREALTQQLENIS
;
A
#
# COMPACT_ATOMS: atom_id res chain seq x y z
N PHE A 1 -3.48 -10.37 11.74
CA PHE A 1 -4.65 -10.28 10.85
C PHE A 1 -4.79 -11.43 9.85
N GLY A 2 -3.83 -12.37 9.74
CA GLY A 2 -4.03 -13.60 8.96
C GLY A 2 -4.06 -13.44 7.43
N VAL A 3 -3.89 -12.22 6.92
CA VAL A 3 -3.86 -11.93 5.49
C VAL A 3 -2.50 -12.29 4.90
N ALA A 4 -2.46 -13.34 4.07
CA ALA A 4 -1.28 -13.68 3.29
C ALA A 4 -0.99 -12.56 2.27
N SER A 5 0.22 -12.01 2.32
CA SER A 5 0.65 -10.97 1.40
C SER A 5 2.11 -11.16 0.99
N HIS A 6 2.46 -10.65 -0.19
CA HIS A 6 3.81 -10.76 -0.75
C HIS A 6 4.19 -9.50 -1.54
N CYS A 7 5.49 -9.22 -1.66
CA CYS A 7 5.99 -8.11 -2.45
C CYS A 7 5.78 -8.35 -3.94
N ARG A 8 5.04 -7.47 -4.62
CA ARG A 8 4.79 -7.58 -6.06
C ARG A 8 4.30 -6.27 -6.66
N ALA A 9 4.60 -6.03 -7.94
CA ALA A 9 3.87 -5.03 -8.71
C ALA A 9 2.41 -5.49 -8.97
N VAL A 10 1.47 -4.55 -8.95
CA VAL A 10 0.05 -4.78 -9.18
C VAL A 10 -0.39 -3.82 -10.27
N SER A 11 -0.23 -4.26 -11.52
CA SER A 11 -0.53 -3.46 -12.71
C SER A 11 -1.99 -3.00 -12.69
N GLY A 12 -2.21 -1.71 -12.92
CA GLY A 12 -3.51 -1.05 -12.86
C GLY A 12 -3.86 -0.47 -11.49
N SER A 13 -3.07 -0.70 -10.45
CA SER A 13 -3.21 0.02 -9.17
C SER A 13 -2.56 1.41 -9.22
N PHE A 14 -3.05 2.35 -8.42
CA PHE A 14 -2.41 3.65 -8.28
C PHE A 14 -1.04 3.54 -7.60
N CYS A 15 -0.09 4.38 -8.03
CA CYS A 15 1.29 4.38 -7.53
C CYS A 15 1.92 2.97 -7.54
N ASP A 16 1.78 2.23 -8.65
CA ASP A 16 2.32 0.88 -8.76
C ASP A 16 3.85 0.84 -8.64
N GLY A 17 4.37 -0.24 -8.06
CA GLY A 17 5.78 -0.42 -7.78
C GLY A 17 6.07 -1.85 -7.37
N ARG A 18 7.31 -2.31 -7.63
CA ARG A 18 7.74 -3.70 -7.39
C ARG A 18 7.65 -4.16 -5.94
N TYR A 19 7.55 -3.22 -5.00
CA TYR A 19 7.56 -3.45 -3.56
C TYR A 19 6.22 -3.13 -2.88
N ASN A 20 5.12 -3.02 -3.63
CA ASN A 20 3.80 -3.06 -2.99
C ASN A 20 3.63 -4.40 -2.24
N LEU A 21 2.84 -4.39 -1.17
CA LEU A 21 2.30 -5.63 -0.62
C LEU A 21 0.99 -5.96 -1.34
N ALA A 22 0.90 -7.19 -1.83
CA ALA A 22 -0.23 -7.68 -2.58
C ALA A 22 -0.81 -8.96 -1.97
N CYS A 23 -2.12 -9.14 -2.13
CA CYS A 23 -2.89 -10.33 -1.74
C CYS A 23 -3.47 -11.00 -2.98
N GLY A 24 -3.75 -12.30 -2.90
CA GLY A 24 -4.24 -13.09 -4.04
C GLY A 24 -3.12 -13.45 -5.03
N GLU A 25 -3.47 -14.19 -6.08
CA GLU A 25 -2.52 -14.69 -7.09
C GLU A 25 -3.08 -14.52 -8.50
N GLY A 26 -2.21 -14.67 -9.50
CA GLY A 26 -2.60 -14.56 -10.91
C GLY A 26 -3.26 -13.21 -11.23
N GLU A 27 -4.42 -13.27 -11.87
CA GLU A 27 -5.21 -12.08 -12.24
C GLU A 27 -5.93 -11.43 -11.05
N GLU A 28 -6.16 -12.18 -9.97
CA GLU A 28 -6.86 -11.73 -8.76
C GLU A 28 -5.95 -11.00 -7.77
N VAL A 29 -4.71 -10.71 -8.17
CA VAL A 29 -3.75 -9.98 -7.36
C VAL A 29 -4.22 -8.55 -7.11
N ARG A 30 -4.27 -8.18 -5.83
CA ARG A 30 -4.74 -6.87 -5.36
C ARG A 30 -3.76 -6.25 -4.40
N LYS A 31 -3.48 -4.96 -4.60
CA LYS A 31 -2.60 -4.17 -3.73
C LYS A 31 -3.31 -3.88 -2.41
N ILE A 32 -2.66 -4.18 -1.28
CA ILE A 32 -3.12 -3.84 0.08
C ILE A 32 -2.23 -2.79 0.74
N ALA A 33 -0.97 -2.65 0.30
CA ALA A 33 -0.11 -1.55 0.73
C ALA A 33 0.82 -1.08 -0.39
N GLY A 34 1.13 0.21 -0.41
CA GLY A 34 2.19 0.79 -1.25
C GLY A 34 3.38 1.20 -0.39
N THR A 35 4.59 1.01 -0.92
CA THR A 35 5.83 1.44 -0.25
C THR A 35 6.54 2.51 -1.07
N ALA A 36 7.25 3.40 -0.39
CA ALA A 36 8.15 4.35 -1.02
C ALA A 36 9.34 4.63 -0.11
N GLN A 37 10.41 5.13 -0.72
CA GLN A 37 11.66 5.40 -0.05
C GLN A 37 12.27 6.70 -0.56
N TYR A 38 12.88 7.46 0.35
CA TYR A 38 13.70 8.61 0.04
C TYR A 38 15.11 8.42 0.60
N TRP A 39 16.11 8.65 -0.24
CA TRP A 39 17.52 8.39 0.07
C TRP A 39 18.30 9.70 -0.02
N ARG A 40 18.95 10.09 1.07
CA ARG A 40 19.78 11.29 1.12
C ARG A 40 21.24 10.90 1.41
N PRO A 41 22.20 11.25 0.55
CA PRO A 41 23.61 11.00 0.83
C PRO A 41 24.07 11.80 2.05
N MET A 42 24.95 11.21 2.84
CA MET A 42 25.63 11.88 3.94
C MET A 42 26.92 12.54 3.47
N ALA A 43 27.35 13.60 4.18
CA ALA A 43 28.62 14.26 3.91
C ALA A 43 29.80 13.28 4.01
N GLU A 44 30.83 13.54 3.21
CA GLU A 44 32.11 12.81 3.22
C GLU A 44 31.97 11.32 2.89
N GLY A 45 30.97 10.95 2.09
CA GLY A 45 30.80 9.56 1.64
C GLY A 45 30.41 8.59 2.75
N ARG A 46 29.92 9.07 3.90
CA ARG A 46 29.55 8.26 5.07
C ARG A 46 28.29 7.40 4.91
N GLY A 47 27.80 7.23 3.68
CA GLY A 47 26.61 6.46 3.36
C GLY A 47 25.37 7.31 3.11
N HIS A 48 24.20 6.74 3.39
CA HIS A 48 22.89 7.35 3.11
C HIS A 48 22.01 7.32 4.36
N VAL A 49 21.21 8.37 4.53
CA VAL A 49 20.02 8.33 5.38
C VAL A 49 18.84 7.91 4.52
N VAL A 50 18.11 6.89 4.97
CA VAL A 50 16.95 6.36 4.26
C VAL A 50 15.69 6.62 5.08
N LEU A 51 14.69 7.24 4.45
CA LEU A 51 13.31 7.26 4.94
C LEU A 51 12.52 6.26 4.12
N ALA A 52 12.18 5.12 4.71
CA ALA A 52 11.26 4.14 4.13
C ALA A 52 9.88 4.28 4.78
N HIS A 53 8.83 4.29 3.97
CA HIS A 53 7.46 4.38 4.47
C HIS A 53 6.51 3.50 3.65
N ALA A 54 5.39 3.14 4.29
CA ALA A 54 4.31 2.39 3.67
C ALA A 54 2.96 3.07 3.94
N VAL A 55 2.06 2.97 2.97
CA VAL A 55 0.64 3.30 3.12
C VAL A 55 -0.13 1.99 3.03
N VAL A 56 -0.79 1.62 4.13
CA VAL A 56 -1.60 0.39 4.23
C VAL A 56 -3.07 0.77 4.09
N LEU A 57 -3.78 0.08 3.20
CA LEU A 57 -5.21 0.29 2.95
C LEU A 57 -5.99 -0.49 4.02
N LEU A 58 -6.41 0.18 5.09
CA LEU A 58 -7.10 -0.50 6.20
C LEU A 58 -8.61 -0.57 5.99
N ASP A 59 -9.27 0.58 5.85
CA ASP A 59 -10.72 0.75 5.75
C ASP A 59 -11.11 1.94 4.86
N ALA A 60 -10.24 2.32 3.93
CA ALA A 60 -10.42 3.47 3.06
C ALA A 60 -11.57 3.28 2.05
N ASP A 61 -12.24 4.37 1.68
CA ASP A 61 -13.14 4.40 0.51
C ASP A 61 -12.31 4.34 -0.78
N LEU A 62 -12.02 3.11 -1.22
CA LEU A 62 -11.24 2.88 -2.44
C LEU A 62 -11.97 3.37 -3.68
N ALA A 63 -13.30 3.38 -3.70
CA ALA A 63 -14.04 3.88 -4.85
C ALA A 63 -13.83 5.39 -4.99
N ALA A 64 -13.88 6.16 -3.90
CA ALA A 64 -13.53 7.57 -3.91
C ALA A 64 -12.07 7.82 -4.29
N ALA A 65 -11.14 7.02 -3.76
CA ALA A 65 -9.72 7.13 -4.09
C ALA A 65 -9.46 6.91 -5.59
N HIS A 66 -10.06 5.88 -6.21
CA HIS A 66 -9.93 5.62 -7.64
C HIS A 66 -10.54 6.73 -8.48
N ARG A 67 -11.72 7.23 -8.12
CA ARG A 67 -12.33 8.37 -8.81
C ARG A 67 -11.39 9.58 -8.80
N ALA A 68 -10.90 9.97 -7.63
CA ALA A 68 -10.01 11.12 -7.49
C ALA A 68 -8.70 10.94 -8.28
N ALA A 69 -8.11 9.75 -8.25
CA ALA A 69 -6.87 9.45 -8.98
C ALA A 69 -7.09 9.46 -10.50
N ASN A 70 -8.17 8.85 -10.99
CA ASN A 70 -8.49 8.82 -12.42
C ASN A 70 -8.88 10.21 -12.94
N ASP A 71 -9.61 11.00 -12.15
CA ASP A 71 -9.91 12.40 -12.49
C ASP A 71 -8.63 13.24 -12.61
N PHE A 72 -7.66 12.99 -11.73
CA PHE A 72 -6.35 13.64 -11.81
C PHE A 72 -5.61 13.27 -13.11
N GLU A 73 -5.55 11.98 -13.44
CA GLU A 73 -4.90 11.50 -14.68
C GLU A 73 -5.60 12.03 -15.95
N ALA A 74 -6.94 12.07 -15.94
CA ALA A 74 -7.74 12.63 -17.03
C ALA A 74 -7.44 14.12 -17.24
N ARG A 75 -7.32 14.90 -16.15
CA ARG A 75 -6.96 16.33 -16.21
C ARG A 75 -5.54 16.57 -16.71
N LEU A 76 -4.64 15.63 -16.46
CA LEU A 76 -3.28 15.67 -17.02
C LEU A 76 -3.21 15.20 -18.48
N GLY A 77 -4.25 14.55 -19.00
CA GLY A 77 -4.24 13.94 -20.33
C GLY A 77 -3.22 12.79 -20.45
N SER A 78 -2.94 12.09 -19.35
CA SER A 78 -1.84 11.12 -19.29
C SER A 78 -2.15 9.79 -20.00
N GLY A 79 -3.43 9.52 -20.27
CA GLY A 79 -3.91 8.23 -20.79
C GLY A 79 -3.84 7.08 -19.77
N ARG A 80 -3.50 7.36 -18.50
CA ARG A 80 -3.51 6.35 -17.43
C ARG A 80 -4.91 6.17 -16.87
N GLU A 81 -5.23 4.92 -16.53
CA GLU A 81 -6.47 4.56 -15.84
C GLU A 81 -6.15 3.53 -14.76
N TYR A 82 -6.58 3.81 -13.54
CA TYR A 82 -6.46 2.91 -12.40
C TYR A 82 -7.74 2.10 -12.22
N ARG A 83 -7.57 0.79 -12.03
CA ARG A 83 -8.67 -0.16 -11.95
C ARG A 83 -9.04 -0.45 -10.50
N ALA A 84 -10.32 -0.32 -10.18
CA ALA A 84 -10.83 -0.56 -8.82
C ALA A 84 -10.60 -1.99 -8.33
N ASP A 85 -10.55 -2.97 -9.23
CA ASP A 85 -10.30 -4.39 -8.91
C ASP A 85 -8.84 -4.71 -8.60
N LYS A 86 -7.92 -3.72 -8.63
CA LYS A 86 -6.49 -3.90 -8.38
C LYS A 86 -6.03 -3.42 -7.01
N THR A 87 -6.95 -3.04 -6.14
CA THR A 87 -6.69 -2.73 -4.73
C THR A 87 -7.70 -3.41 -3.82
N VAL A 88 -7.33 -3.59 -2.57
CA VAL A 88 -8.22 -4.12 -1.53
C VAL A 88 -7.84 -3.54 -0.18
N THR A 89 -8.82 -3.28 0.67
CA THR A 89 -8.59 -2.91 2.07
C THR A 89 -8.44 -4.14 2.96
N LEU A 90 -7.79 -3.97 4.11
CA LEU A 90 -7.75 -5.01 5.13
C LEU A 90 -9.15 -5.38 5.63
N ALA A 91 -10.03 -4.39 5.79
CA ALA A 91 -11.43 -4.57 6.20
C ALA A 91 -12.23 -5.47 5.24
N GLU A 92 -11.95 -5.42 3.95
CA GLU A 92 -12.59 -6.31 2.96
C GLU A 92 -12.09 -7.75 3.03
N LEU A 93 -10.90 -7.99 3.57
CA LEU A 93 -10.27 -9.31 3.63
C LEU A 93 -10.53 -10.07 4.94
N ILE A 94 -10.94 -9.37 5.99
CA ILE A 94 -11.16 -9.95 7.31
C ILE A 94 -12.63 -9.84 7.70
N SER A 95 -13.18 -10.90 8.28
CA SER A 95 -14.59 -10.92 8.72
C SER A 95 -14.86 -10.14 10.02
N GLU A 96 -13.85 -9.47 10.60
CA GLU A 96 -13.92 -8.90 11.96
C GLU A 96 -13.90 -7.37 12.00
N GLY A 97 -15.07 -6.80 12.26
CA GLY A 97 -15.38 -5.89 13.39
C GLY A 97 -14.73 -4.49 13.47
N ALA A 98 -15.52 -3.54 14.02
CA ALA A 98 -15.15 -2.15 14.29
C ALA A 98 -13.78 -1.95 14.98
N ASP A 99 -13.27 -0.73 14.95
CA ASP A 99 -11.98 -0.32 15.56
C ASP A 99 -10.73 -1.00 14.96
N LEU A 100 -10.72 -1.19 13.64
CA LEU A 100 -9.60 -1.80 12.92
C LEU A 100 -8.29 -1.03 13.09
N LEU A 101 -8.33 0.31 13.04
CA LEU A 101 -7.11 1.13 13.12
C LEU A 101 -6.39 1.00 14.48
N PRO A 102 -7.05 1.14 15.66
CA PRO A 102 -6.42 0.88 16.95
C PRO A 102 -5.78 -0.52 17.04
N ARG A 103 -6.52 -1.57 16.67
CA ARG A 103 -6.01 -2.95 16.68
C ARG A 103 -4.82 -3.12 15.76
N PHE A 104 -4.86 -2.51 14.58
CA PHE A 104 -3.77 -2.57 13.61
C PHE A 104 -2.52 -1.90 14.16
N ARG A 105 -2.67 -0.72 14.78
CA ARG A 105 -1.54 -0.01 15.40
C ARG A 105 -0.90 -0.81 16.52
N GLU A 106 -1.70 -1.39 17.41
CA GLU A 106 -1.20 -2.22 18.51
C GLU A 106 -0.42 -3.43 17.99
N ALA A 107 -1.01 -4.17 17.05
CA ALA A 107 -0.35 -5.32 16.43
C ALA A 107 0.94 -4.93 15.69
N LEU A 108 0.94 -3.80 14.98
CA LEU A 108 2.13 -3.31 14.28
C LEU A 108 3.25 -2.97 15.26
N THR A 109 2.95 -2.25 16.34
CA THR A 109 3.93 -1.93 17.40
C THR A 109 4.54 -3.21 17.97
N GLN A 110 3.71 -4.19 18.34
CA GLN A 110 4.18 -5.45 18.90
C GLN A 110 5.09 -6.22 17.92
N GLN A 111 4.76 -6.21 16.62
CA GLN A 111 5.63 -6.86 15.62
C GLN A 111 6.95 -6.12 15.43
N LEU A 112 6.97 -4.80 15.47
CA LEU A 112 8.21 -4.01 15.35
C LEU A 112 9.13 -4.21 16.55
N GLU A 113 8.57 -4.32 17.75
CA GLU A 113 9.32 -4.66 18.98
C GLU A 113 9.96 -6.04 18.90
N ASN A 114 9.32 -7.01 18.23
CA ASN A 114 9.87 -8.36 18.06
C ASN A 114 11.00 -8.46 17.01
N ILE A 115 11.16 -7.44 16.17
CA ILE A 115 12.19 -7.39 15.10
C ILE A 115 13.39 -6.54 15.55
N SER A 116 13.24 -5.75 16.61
CA SER A 116 14.29 -4.90 17.19
C SER A 116 15.14 -5.66 18.20
#